data_AF-A0A3P7KRY9-F1
#
_entry.id   AF-A0A3P7KRY9-F1
#
_cell.length_a   1.000
_cell.length_b   1.000
_cell.length_c   1.000
_cell.angle_alpha   90.00
_cell.angle_beta   90.00
_cell.angle_gamma   90.00
#
_symmetry.space_group_name_H-M   'P 1'
#
loop_
_entity.id
_entity.type
_entity.pdbx_description
1 polymer ?
#
loop_
_entity_poly.entity_id
_entity_poly.type
_entity_poly.pdbx_seq_one_letter_code
_entity_poly.pdbx_strand_id
1 'polypeptide(L)'
;AVRDFLLSPEMRDKLDGFITLHTYAQLWIHPFSHKVKSFPDNFIQLKRTAKRAVNRLQKVYGTQYRIGTGADILAPASGGSDDWAKDVLGVKFVYLVELRPHFDSSNGFILNKNELIPTAVETWEGVRTVIDDVIRDNDLLNENLKSIDSASILGRFINHKIT
;
A
#
# COMPACT_ATOMS: atom_id res chain seq x y z
N ALA A 1 12.78 14.33 -10.20
CA ALA A 1 11.53 14.12 -10.98
C ALA A 1 10.38 13.59 -10.12
N VAL A 2 10.26 12.28 -9.84
CA VAL A 2 9.12 11.72 -9.07
C VAL A 2 9.00 12.34 -7.67
N ARG A 3 10.11 12.40 -6.93
CA ARG A 3 10.18 13.07 -5.61
C ARG A 3 9.65 14.50 -5.68
N ASP A 4 10.17 15.28 -6.62
CA ASP A 4 9.86 16.71 -6.74
C ASP A 4 8.40 16.92 -7.14
N PHE A 5 7.86 16.03 -8.00
CA PHE A 5 6.43 16.03 -8.35
C PHE A 5 5.55 15.72 -7.14
N LEU A 6 5.87 14.70 -6.33
CA LEU A 6 5.08 14.35 -5.15
C LEU A 6 5.18 15.40 -4.02
N LEU A 7 6.25 16.19 -4.00
CA LEU A 7 6.43 17.32 -3.07
C LEU A 7 5.89 18.66 -3.63
N SER A 8 5.42 18.69 -4.87
CA SER A 8 4.89 19.89 -5.50
C SER A 8 3.62 20.39 -4.81
N PRO A 9 3.29 21.69 -4.86
CA PRO A 9 2.01 22.21 -4.34
C PRO A 9 0.78 21.50 -4.90
N GLU A 10 0.87 20.97 -6.12
CA GLU A 10 -0.22 20.27 -6.78
C GLU A 10 -0.53 18.92 -6.14
N MET A 11 0.48 18.20 -5.62
CA MET A 11 0.35 16.81 -5.16
C MET A 11 0.60 16.59 -3.67
N ARG A 12 1.30 17.52 -3.01
CA ARG A 12 1.62 17.42 -1.60
C ARG A 12 0.37 17.15 -0.77
N ASP A 13 0.45 16.17 0.11
CA ASP A 13 -0.63 15.72 1.01
C ASP A 13 -1.89 15.17 0.31
N LYS A 14 -1.83 14.85 -1.00
CA LYS A 14 -2.95 14.26 -1.78
C LYS A 14 -2.73 12.79 -2.17
N LEU A 15 -1.61 12.20 -1.75
CA LEU A 15 -1.25 10.83 -2.11
C LEU A 15 -1.61 9.86 -0.97
N ASP A 16 -2.69 9.11 -1.14
CA ASP A 16 -3.14 8.13 -0.14
C ASP A 16 -2.57 6.72 -0.35
N GLY A 17 -2.15 6.41 -1.59
CA GLY A 17 -1.61 5.10 -1.98
C GLY A 17 -0.37 5.22 -2.87
N PHE A 18 0.64 4.39 -2.60
CA PHE A 18 1.87 4.31 -3.38
C PHE A 18 2.23 2.84 -3.64
N ILE A 19 2.36 2.46 -4.91
CA ILE A 19 2.77 1.11 -5.32
C ILE A 19 3.96 1.25 -6.28
N THR A 20 5.08 0.63 -5.93
CA THR A 20 6.23 0.47 -6.84
C THR A 20 6.29 -0.97 -7.34
N LEU A 21 6.36 -1.16 -8.66
CA LEU A 21 6.34 -2.47 -9.31
C LEU A 21 7.75 -2.86 -9.72
N HIS A 22 8.13 -4.08 -9.36
CA HIS A 22 9.42 -4.70 -9.61
C HIS A 22 9.23 -6.12 -10.13
N THR A 23 10.32 -6.76 -10.55
CA THR A 23 10.37 -8.18 -10.87
C THR A 23 11.78 -8.66 -10.49
N TYR A 24 11.97 -9.86 -9.95
CA TYR A 24 11.04 -10.97 -9.79
C TYR A 24 11.08 -11.50 -8.35
N ALA A 25 10.03 -12.22 -7.94
CA ALA A 25 10.04 -13.19 -6.82
C ALA A 25 8.63 -13.59 -6.36
N GLN A 26 7.56 -12.96 -6.86
CA GLN A 26 6.20 -13.08 -6.34
C GLN A 26 6.10 -12.65 -4.88
N LEU A 27 6.45 -11.40 -4.59
CA LEU A 27 6.41 -10.81 -3.25
C LEU A 27 5.49 -9.60 -3.22
N TRP A 28 4.75 -9.47 -2.11
CA TRP A 28 3.92 -8.31 -1.79
C TRP A 28 4.46 -7.68 -0.51
N ILE A 29 5.33 -6.69 -0.69
CA ILE A 29 6.12 -6.08 0.37
C ILE A 29 5.41 -4.84 0.89
N HIS A 30 5.32 -4.74 2.22
CA HIS A 30 4.96 -3.49 2.90
C HIS A 30 6.17 -2.94 3.66
N PRO A 31 6.24 -1.63 3.95
CA PRO A 31 7.33 -1.06 4.73
C PRO A 31 7.48 -1.69 6.13
N PHE A 32 8.68 -1.68 6.73
CA PHE A 32 9.91 -1.05 6.23
C PHE A 32 10.95 -2.04 5.71
N SER A 33 11.72 -1.64 4.71
CA SER A 33 12.76 -2.44 4.06
C SER A 33 14.17 -2.16 4.59
N HIS A 34 14.43 -1.01 5.24
CA HIS A 34 15.77 -0.63 5.70
C HIS A 34 16.34 -1.46 6.86
N LYS A 35 15.48 -2.10 7.68
CA LYS A 35 15.90 -2.85 8.88
C LYS A 35 14.90 -3.92 9.26
N VAL A 36 15.39 -5.10 9.66
CA VAL A 36 14.55 -6.20 10.17
C VAL A 36 13.75 -5.78 11.40
N LYS A 37 12.53 -6.33 11.53
CA LYS A 37 11.61 -6.02 12.63
C LYS A 37 11.29 -4.52 12.79
N SER A 38 11.35 -3.76 11.69
CA SER A 38 10.94 -2.36 11.63
C SER A 38 9.58 -2.25 10.92
N PHE A 39 8.62 -1.59 11.56
CA PHE A 39 7.24 -1.54 11.07
C PHE A 39 6.67 -0.14 11.24
N PRO A 40 5.84 0.35 10.30
CA PRO A 40 5.10 1.60 10.48
C PRO A 40 3.94 1.40 11.47
N ASP A 41 3.44 2.50 12.04
CA ASP A 41 2.35 2.49 13.02
C ASP A 41 1.08 1.79 12.51
N ASN A 42 0.77 1.93 11.21
CA ASN A 42 -0.38 1.29 10.58
C ASN A 42 -0.08 -0.10 9.97
N PHE A 43 0.99 -0.79 10.40
CA PHE A 43 1.39 -2.09 9.89
C PHE A 43 0.25 -3.13 9.84
N ILE A 44 -0.61 -3.18 10.87
CA ILE A 44 -1.73 -4.13 10.91
C ILE A 44 -2.70 -3.88 9.74
N GLN A 45 -2.97 -2.62 9.42
CA GLN A 45 -3.80 -2.24 8.28
C GLN A 45 -3.15 -2.65 6.96
N LEU A 46 -1.86 -2.31 6.79
CA LEU A 46 -1.09 -2.66 5.59
C LEU A 46 -1.06 -4.16 5.34
N LYS A 47 -0.79 -4.96 6.37
CA LYS A 47 -0.76 -6.42 6.29
C LYS A 47 -2.13 -7.02 5.97
N ARG A 48 -3.21 -6.44 6.50
CA ARG A 48 -4.59 -6.88 6.22
C ARG A 48 -4.96 -6.63 4.75
N THR A 49 -4.62 -5.45 4.22
CA THR A 49 -4.82 -5.12 2.80
C THR A 49 -3.96 -5.98 1.89
N ALA A 50 -2.67 -6.20 2.20
CA ALA A 50 -1.80 -7.10 1.45
C ALA A 50 -2.37 -8.53 1.37
N LYS A 51 -2.89 -9.07 2.49
CA LYS A 51 -3.56 -10.39 2.50
C LYS A 51 -4.76 -10.44 1.56
N ARG A 52 -5.60 -9.40 1.53
CA ARG A 52 -6.72 -9.34 0.57
C ARG A 52 -6.22 -9.27 -0.86
N ALA A 53 -5.23 -8.43 -1.15
CA ALA A 53 -4.68 -8.24 -2.48
C ALA A 53 -4.09 -9.55 -3.03
N VAL A 54 -3.22 -10.21 -2.25
CA VAL A 54 -2.63 -11.51 -2.63
C VAL A 54 -3.69 -12.59 -2.79
N ASN A 55 -4.68 -12.68 -1.90
CA ASN A 55 -5.78 -13.64 -2.04
C ASN A 55 -6.59 -13.39 -3.33
N ARG A 56 -6.79 -12.12 -3.72
CA ARG A 56 -7.56 -11.78 -4.92
C ARG A 56 -6.77 -12.05 -6.18
N LEU A 57 -5.48 -11.71 -6.20
CA LEU A 57 -4.51 -12.06 -7.24
C LEU A 57 -4.45 -13.58 -7.45
N GLN A 58 -4.28 -14.35 -6.36
CA GLN A 58 -4.16 -15.81 -6.41
C GLN A 58 -5.40 -16.48 -7.01
N LYS A 59 -6.61 -15.92 -6.83
CA LYS A 59 -7.84 -16.48 -7.41
C LYS A 59 -7.88 -16.46 -8.94
N VAL A 60 -7.03 -15.68 -9.60
CA VAL A 60 -7.02 -15.57 -11.07
C VAL A 60 -6.36 -16.79 -11.71
N TYR A 61 -5.11 -17.09 -11.30
CA TYR A 61 -4.30 -18.15 -11.93
C TYR A 61 -3.63 -19.11 -10.92
N GLY A 62 -3.91 -18.97 -9.62
CA GLY A 62 -3.31 -19.80 -8.57
C GLY A 62 -1.92 -19.34 -8.11
N THR A 63 -1.38 -18.26 -8.68
CA THR A 63 -0.05 -17.72 -8.35
C THR A 63 0.03 -17.29 -6.90
N GLN A 64 1.06 -17.75 -6.20
CA GLN A 64 1.24 -17.50 -4.77
C GLN A 64 2.27 -16.41 -4.56
N TYR A 65 1.84 -15.33 -3.89
CA TYR A 65 2.73 -14.25 -3.46
C TYR A 65 2.99 -14.34 -1.97
N ARG A 66 4.24 -14.11 -1.54
CA ARG A 66 4.59 -14.02 -0.12
C ARG A 66 4.43 -12.58 0.37
N ILE A 67 3.96 -12.41 1.61
CA ILE A 67 3.77 -11.09 2.23
C ILE A 67 4.78 -10.91 3.35
N GLY A 68 5.40 -9.74 3.43
CA GLY A 68 6.23 -9.33 4.56
C GLY A 68 6.88 -7.98 4.33
N THR A 69 7.85 -7.62 5.17
CA THR A 69 8.73 -6.49 4.89
C THR A 69 9.87 -6.91 3.97
N GLY A 70 10.44 -5.98 3.21
CA GLY A 70 11.61 -6.27 2.37
C GLY A 70 12.78 -6.80 3.20
N ALA A 71 12.98 -6.21 4.39
CA ALA A 71 14.03 -6.64 5.31
C ALA A 71 13.85 -8.08 5.81
N ASP A 72 12.61 -8.49 6.13
CA ASP A 72 12.33 -9.80 6.75
C ASP A 72 12.23 -10.93 5.71
N ILE A 73 11.84 -10.66 4.46
CA ILE A 73 11.61 -11.70 3.44
C ILE A 73 12.67 -11.75 2.33
N LEU A 74 13.51 -10.73 2.21
CA LEU A 74 14.66 -10.66 1.30
C LEU A 74 15.94 -10.37 2.10
N ALA A 75 16.25 -9.09 2.30
CA ALA A 75 17.39 -8.59 3.05
C ALA A 75 17.17 -7.08 3.33
N PRO A 76 17.78 -6.51 4.38
CA PRO A 76 17.73 -5.08 4.62
C PRO A 76 18.26 -4.27 3.42
N ALA A 77 17.49 -3.28 2.98
CA ALA A 77 17.83 -2.37 1.89
C ALA A 77 17.38 -0.95 2.21
N SER A 78 18.30 0.01 2.16
CA SER A 78 18.04 1.42 2.48
C SER A 78 17.82 2.25 1.21
N GLY A 79 17.05 3.34 1.31
CA GLY A 79 16.84 4.28 0.22
C GLY A 79 15.74 3.88 -0.78
N GLY A 80 14.94 2.86 -0.46
CA GLY A 80 13.78 2.43 -1.25
C GLY A 80 12.71 3.52 -1.34
N SER A 81 12.04 3.61 -2.50
CA SER A 81 10.97 4.59 -2.73
C SER A 81 9.72 4.31 -1.89
N ASP A 82 9.48 3.05 -1.55
CA ASP A 82 8.45 2.58 -0.62
C ASP A 82 8.70 3.09 0.80
N ASP A 83 9.90 2.88 1.35
CA ASP A 83 10.26 3.39 2.68
C ASP A 83 10.19 4.93 2.72
N TRP A 84 10.69 5.60 1.68
CA TRP A 84 10.62 7.06 1.57
C TRP A 84 9.17 7.58 1.49
N ALA A 85 8.32 6.97 0.65
CA ALA A 85 6.92 7.35 0.55
C ALA A 85 6.18 7.14 1.87
N LYS A 86 6.57 6.11 2.64
CA LYS A 86 5.96 5.85 3.94
C LYS A 86 6.40 6.84 5.01
N ASP A 87 7.70 7.04 5.16
CA ASP A 87 8.28 7.78 6.28
C ASP A 87 8.27 9.30 6.05
N VAL A 88 8.61 9.74 4.83
CA VAL A 88 8.76 11.17 4.53
C VAL A 88 7.47 11.80 4.04
N LEU A 89 6.70 11.10 3.19
CA LEU A 89 5.43 11.61 2.67
C LEU A 89 4.22 11.23 3.54
N GLY A 90 4.38 10.31 4.49
CA GLY A 90 3.27 9.87 5.34
C GLY A 90 2.18 9.08 4.59
N VAL A 91 2.47 8.54 3.40
CA VAL A 91 1.47 7.82 2.60
C VAL A 91 0.93 6.62 3.39
N LYS A 92 -0.39 6.50 3.45
CA LYS A 92 -1.04 5.49 4.29
C LYS A 92 -0.82 4.08 3.76
N PHE A 93 -1.14 3.84 2.49
CA PHE A 93 -1.07 2.55 1.83
C PHE A 93 0.14 2.48 0.91
N VAL A 94 1.20 1.78 1.34
CA VAL A 94 2.46 1.69 0.59
C VAL A 94 2.82 0.23 0.36
N TYR A 95 3.14 -0.11 -0.88
CA TYR A 95 3.58 -1.45 -1.26
C TYR A 95 4.69 -1.44 -2.32
N LEU A 96 5.62 -2.38 -2.20
CA LEU A 96 6.49 -2.82 -3.27
C LEU A 96 6.01 -4.19 -3.72
N VAL A 97 5.87 -4.41 -5.02
CA VAL A 97 5.43 -5.71 -5.56
C VAL A 97 6.50 -6.27 -6.47
N GLU A 98 7.06 -7.43 -6.09
CA GLU A 98 7.93 -8.22 -6.96
C GLU A 98 7.06 -9.21 -7.75
N LEU A 99 6.95 -9.00 -9.05
CA LEU A 99 6.09 -9.79 -9.93
C LEU A 99 6.66 -11.19 -10.21
N ARG A 100 5.99 -11.93 -11.11
CA ARG A 100 6.49 -13.19 -11.68
C ARG A 100 7.89 -13.01 -12.31
N PRO A 101 8.66 -14.10 -12.45
CA PRO A 101 8.38 -15.47 -11.99
C PRO A 101 8.70 -15.69 -10.51
N HIS A 102 8.63 -16.95 -10.07
CA HIS A 102 9.01 -17.36 -8.71
C HIS A 102 10.49 -17.05 -8.41
N PHE A 103 10.81 -16.84 -7.13
CA PHE A 103 12.16 -16.51 -6.64
C PHE A 103 13.25 -17.49 -7.11
N ASP A 104 12.92 -18.76 -7.30
CA ASP A 104 13.87 -19.81 -7.70
C ASP A 104 14.04 -19.94 -9.23
N SER A 105 13.40 -19.07 -10.03
CA SER A 105 13.51 -19.13 -11.49
C SER A 105 14.91 -18.74 -11.96
N SER A 106 15.58 -19.64 -12.69
CA SER A 106 16.78 -19.28 -13.45
C SER A 106 16.40 -18.25 -14.51
N ASN A 107 17.13 -17.13 -14.58
CA ASN A 107 16.81 -15.97 -15.42
C ASN A 107 15.46 -15.29 -15.12
N GLY A 108 15.14 -15.01 -13.85
CA GLY A 108 13.86 -14.40 -13.49
C GLY A 108 13.53 -13.06 -14.17
N PHE A 109 14.51 -12.33 -14.70
CA PHE A 109 14.28 -11.13 -15.51
C PHE A 109 13.88 -11.40 -16.96
N ILE A 110 14.04 -12.63 -17.46
CA ILE A 110 13.68 -13.06 -18.81
C ILE A 110 12.41 -13.91 -18.73
N LEU A 111 11.27 -13.24 -18.52
CA LEU A 111 9.97 -13.89 -18.43
C LEU A 111 9.46 -14.32 -19.82
N ASN A 112 8.82 -15.49 -19.91
CA ASN A 112 8.21 -15.96 -21.15
C ASN A 112 7.11 -14.97 -21.60
N LYS A 113 7.06 -14.64 -22.90
CA LYS A 113 6.05 -13.74 -23.48
C LYS A 113 4.61 -14.14 -23.13
N ASN A 114 4.32 -15.43 -23.03
CA ASN A 114 2.99 -15.94 -22.72
C ASN A 114 2.56 -15.64 -21.27
N GLU A 115 3.49 -15.25 -20.40
CA GLU A 115 3.23 -14.89 -19.00
C GLU A 115 2.98 -13.39 -18.80
N LEU A 116 3.21 -12.55 -19.82
CA LEU A 116 3.05 -11.09 -19.70
C LEU A 116 1.60 -10.69 -19.37
N ILE A 117 0.64 -11.20 -20.14
CA ILE A 117 -0.79 -10.92 -19.91
C ILE A 117 -1.28 -11.57 -18.61
N PRO A 118 -0.99 -12.85 -18.31
CA PRO A 118 -1.30 -13.43 -17.01
C PRO A 118 -0.78 -12.62 -15.81
N THR A 119 0.48 -12.16 -15.88
CA THR A 119 1.09 -11.32 -14.84
C THR A 119 0.34 -10.00 -14.67
N ALA A 120 0.02 -9.32 -15.78
CA ALA A 120 -0.71 -8.05 -15.72
C ALA A 120 -2.12 -8.21 -15.12
N VAL A 121 -2.87 -9.25 -15.55
CA VAL A 121 -4.24 -9.47 -15.11
C VAL A 121 -4.32 -9.78 -13.62
N GLU A 122 -3.45 -10.66 -13.10
CA GLU A 122 -3.47 -11.00 -11.68
C GLU A 122 -2.97 -9.84 -10.80
N THR A 123 -1.94 -9.11 -11.27
CA THR A 123 -1.40 -7.94 -10.56
C THR A 123 -2.46 -6.86 -10.44
N TRP A 124 -3.23 -6.61 -11.50
CA TRP A 124 -4.33 -5.65 -11.50
C TRP A 124 -5.37 -5.97 -10.43
N GLU A 125 -5.70 -7.23 -10.24
CA GLU A 125 -6.65 -7.66 -9.22
C GLU A 125 -6.14 -7.39 -7.79
N GLY A 126 -4.84 -7.50 -7.56
CA GLY A 126 -4.18 -7.06 -6.33
C GLY A 126 -4.19 -5.54 -6.15
N VAL A 127 -3.80 -4.79 -7.20
CA VAL A 127 -3.76 -3.32 -7.20
C VAL A 127 -5.15 -2.73 -6.95
N ARG A 128 -6.19 -3.24 -7.62
CA ARG A 128 -7.58 -2.81 -7.39
C ARG A 128 -7.99 -2.98 -5.94
N THR A 129 -7.57 -4.08 -5.29
CA THR A 129 -7.86 -4.30 -3.87
C THR A 129 -7.25 -3.23 -2.97
N VAL A 130 -6.05 -2.74 -3.28
CA VAL A 130 -5.45 -1.61 -2.55
C VAL A 130 -6.24 -0.33 -2.78
N ILE A 131 -6.65 -0.05 -4.03
CA ILE A 131 -7.46 1.13 -4.37
C ILE A 131 -8.80 1.10 -3.61
N ASP A 132 -9.49 -0.04 -3.59
CA ASP A 132 -10.75 -0.21 -2.86
C ASP A 132 -10.58 0.04 -1.34
N ASP A 133 -9.42 -0.33 -0.78
CA ASP A 133 -9.11 -0.10 0.63
C ASP A 133 -8.76 1.36 0.94
N VAL A 134 -8.07 2.05 0.03
CA VAL A 134 -7.81 3.49 0.11
C VAL A 134 -9.13 4.26 0.12
N ILE A 135 -10.02 3.97 -0.83
CA ILE A 135 -11.33 4.63 -0.93
C ILE A 135 -12.13 4.42 0.36
N ARG A 136 -12.19 3.17 0.86
CA ARG A 136 -12.91 2.86 2.09
C ARG A 136 -12.33 3.57 3.32
N ASP A 137 -11.01 3.69 3.43
CA ASP A 137 -10.37 4.42 4.52
C ASP A 137 -10.76 5.91 4.51
N ASN A 138 -10.74 6.52 3.32
CA ASN A 138 -11.13 7.91 3.15
C ASN A 138 -12.62 8.15 3.43
N ASP A 139 -13.50 7.26 3.01
CA ASP A 139 -14.94 7.35 3.32
C ASP A 139 -15.19 7.32 4.84
N LEU A 140 -14.55 6.39 5.55
CA LEU A 140 -14.68 6.27 7.01
C LEU A 140 -14.16 7.52 7.74
N LEU A 141 -13.05 8.11 7.26
CA LEU A 141 -12.53 9.35 7.83
C LEU A 141 -13.49 10.52 7.64
N ASN A 142 -14.10 10.62 6.46
CA ASN A 142 -15.09 11.66 6.16
C ASN A 142 -16.35 11.53 7.03
N GLU A 143 -16.82 10.31 7.26
CA GLU A 143 -17.95 10.05 8.17
C GLU A 143 -17.61 10.43 9.62
N ASN A 144 -16.42 10.07 10.10
CA ASN A 144 -15.97 10.41 11.44
C ASN A 144 -15.85 11.92 11.65
N LEU A 145 -15.29 12.67 10.69
CA LEU A 145 -15.18 14.13 10.76
C LEU A 145 -16.56 14.81 10.84
N LYS A 146 -17.51 14.38 9.99
CA LYS A 146 -18.90 14.87 10.05
C LYS A 146 -19.56 14.62 11.39
N SER A 147 -19.29 13.47 12.01
CA SER A 147 -19.83 13.13 13.33
C SER A 147 -19.27 14.03 14.45
N ILE A 148 -17.97 14.33 14.40
CA ILE A 148 -17.29 15.21 15.37
C ILE A 148 -17.81 16.64 15.22
N ASP A 149 -17.92 17.15 14.00
CA ASP A 149 -18.46 18.49 13.75
C ASP A 149 -19.89 18.61 14.30
N SER A 150 -20.73 17.61 14.04
CA SER A 150 -22.11 17.56 14.56
C SER A 150 -22.15 17.57 16.08
N ALA A 151 -21.31 16.76 16.74
CA ALA A 151 -21.20 16.70 18.20
C ALA A 151 -20.69 18.02 18.80
N SER A 152 -19.72 18.67 18.14
CA SER A 152 -19.15 19.95 18.58
C SER A 152 -20.18 21.09 18.49
N ILE A 153 -21.01 21.10 17.43
CA ILE A 153 -22.10 22.05 17.24
C ILE A 153 -23.16 21.86 18.33
N LEU A 154 -23.59 20.62 18.59
CA LEU A 154 -24.51 20.29 19.68
C LEU A 154 -23.99 20.76 21.05
N GLY A 155 -22.69 20.56 21.34
CA GLY A 155 -22.07 21.04 22.57
C GLY A 155 -22.12 22.57 22.74
N ARG A 156 -21.99 23.34 21.65
CA ARG A 156 -22.13 24.81 21.68
C ARG A 156 -23.58 25.25 21.93
N PHE A 157 -24.57 24.54 21.38
CA PHE A 157 -25.98 24.86 21.60
C PHE A 157 -26.45 24.59 23.04
N ILE A 158 -25.90 23.56 23.71
CA ILE A 158 -26.24 23.26 25.11
C ILE A 158 -25.71 24.35 26.04
N ASN A 159 -24.49 24.87 25.79
CA ASN A 159 -23.90 25.94 26.61
C ASN A 159 -24.58 27.31 26.44
N HIS A 160 -25.41 27.52 25.41
CA HIS A 160 -26.10 28.79 25.17
C HIS A 160 -27.54 28.84 25.74
N LYS A 161 -28.04 27.73 26.30
CA LYS A 161 -29.37 27.65 26.94
C LYS A 161 -29.32 27.67 28.48
N ILE A 162 -28.15 27.85 29.09
CA ILE A 162 -27.95 27.87 30.57
C ILE A 162 -27.42 29.24 31.05
N THR A 163 -27.92 30.33 30.45
CA THR A 163 -27.77 31.71 30.94
C THR A 163 -29.10 32.40 30.77
#